data_AF-A0A2T4UUM4-F1
#
_entry.id   AF-A0A2T4UUM4-F1
#
_cell.length_a   1.000
_cell.length_b   1.000
_cell.length_c   1.000
_cell.angle_alpha   90.00
_cell.angle_beta   90.00
_cell.angle_gamma   90.00
#
_symmetry.space_group_name_H-M   'P 1'
#
loop_
_entity.id
_entity.type
_entity.pdbx_description
1 polymer ?
#
loop_
_entity_poly.entity_id
_entity_poly.type
_entity_poly.pdbx_seq_one_letter_code
_entity_poly.pdbx_strand_id
1 'polypeptide(L)'
;MESQERYPDNQMPFAPTIPTRWQEFVDRREALLLGYGYNTARAYWADLQDWFEWAVSRDKDVLALTEQDKTQYIALLRRRRYSEHTVRRRRVVLSLLLRHGPDPSDSILDDDQDRERRRDGRQLDS
;
A
#
# COMPACT_ATOMS: atom_id res chain seq x y z
N MET A 1 -35.88 -26.94 -1.49
CA MET A 1 -35.33 -25.64 -1.91
C MET A 1 -34.19 -25.35 -0.96
N GLU A 2 -32.95 -25.54 -1.41
CA GLU A 2 -31.76 -25.27 -0.62
C GLU A 2 -31.65 -23.76 -0.43
N SER A 3 -31.82 -23.31 0.81
CA SER A 3 -31.45 -21.98 1.25
C SER A 3 -29.94 -21.85 1.07
N GLN A 4 -29.50 -21.13 0.03
CA GLN A 4 -28.12 -20.72 -0.12
C GLN A 4 -27.74 -19.93 1.13
N GLU A 5 -27.02 -20.59 2.03
CA GLU A 5 -26.45 -20.04 3.24
C GLU A 5 -25.45 -18.97 2.81
N ARG A 6 -25.95 -17.75 2.61
CA ARG A 6 -25.13 -16.58 2.31
C ARG A 6 -24.24 -16.38 3.52
N TYR A 7 -22.92 -16.44 3.32
CA TYR A 7 -21.95 -16.27 4.39
C TYR A 7 -22.35 -15.05 5.22
N PRO A 8 -22.52 -15.18 6.55
CA PRO A 8 -22.94 -14.08 7.37
C PRO A 8 -21.89 -12.96 7.30
N ASP A 9 -22.26 -11.80 6.75
CA ASP A 9 -21.36 -10.66 6.50
C ASP A 9 -20.62 -10.22 7.78
N ASN A 10 -21.16 -10.53 8.96
CA ASN A 10 -20.56 -10.25 10.28
C ASN A 10 -19.51 -11.27 10.73
N GLN A 11 -19.26 -12.35 9.98
CA GLN A 11 -18.22 -13.35 10.25
C GLN A 11 -17.06 -13.28 9.26
N MET A 12 -17.02 -12.29 8.35
CA MET A 12 -15.78 -12.03 7.62
C MET A 12 -14.73 -11.58 8.64
N PRO A 13 -13.63 -12.34 8.83
CA PRO A 13 -12.53 -11.85 9.65
C PRO A 13 -12.07 -10.55 9.01
N PHE A 14 -12.08 -9.47 9.81
CA PHE A 14 -11.47 -8.21 9.39
C PHE A 14 -10.07 -8.52 8.85
N ALA A 15 -9.70 -7.92 7.72
CA ALA A 15 -8.36 -8.06 7.21
C ALA A 15 -7.37 -7.75 8.35
N PRO A 16 -6.37 -8.62 8.59
CA PRO A 16 -5.42 -8.40 9.67
C PRO A 16 -4.82 -7.01 9.51
N THR A 17 -4.76 -6.25 10.61
CA THR A 17 -4.20 -4.91 10.61
C THR A 17 -2.82 -4.95 9.99
N ILE A 18 -2.62 -4.16 8.93
CA ILE A 18 -1.34 -4.06 8.26
C ILE A 18 -0.34 -3.50 9.28
N PRO A 19 0.84 -4.13 9.47
CA PRO A 19 1.84 -3.60 10.38
C PRO A 19 2.17 -2.16 10.04
N THR A 20 2.29 -1.27 11.04
CA THR A 20 2.51 0.17 10.86
C THR A 20 3.68 0.49 9.91
N ARG A 21 4.73 -0.33 9.93
CA ARG A 21 5.88 -0.20 9.01
C ARG A 21 5.53 -0.26 7.51
N TRP A 22 4.37 -0.80 7.15
CA TRP A 22 3.91 -0.95 5.77
C TRP A 22 2.74 -0.03 5.42
N GLN A 23 2.26 0.77 6.37
CA GLN A 23 1.11 1.64 6.17
C GLN A 23 1.37 2.63 5.04
N GLU A 24 2.53 3.30 5.07
CA GLU A 24 2.91 4.28 4.04
C GLU A 24 2.93 3.70 2.62
N PHE A 25 3.35 2.44 2.46
CA PHE A 25 3.30 1.77 1.16
C PHE A 25 1.86 1.57 0.68
N VAL A 26 0.96 1.18 1.60
CA VAL A 26 -0.45 0.94 1.30
C VAL A 26 -1.12 2.25 0.90
N ASP A 27 -0.87 3.33 1.65
CA ASP A 27 -1.47 4.64 1.41
C ASP A 27 -1.01 5.19 0.06
N ARG A 28 0.31 5.16 -0.22
CA ARG A 28 0.85 5.57 -1.53
C ARG A 28 0.30 4.74 -2.68
N ARG A 29 0.10 3.43 -2.47
CA ARG A 29 -0.51 2.55 -3.48
C ARG A 29 -1.96 2.95 -3.72
N GLU A 30 -2.75 3.14 -2.67
CA GLU A 30 -4.16 3.52 -2.81
C GLU A 30 -4.31 4.87 -3.51
N ALA A 31 -3.57 5.88 -3.06
CA ALA A 31 -3.54 7.21 -3.67
C ALA A 31 -3.17 7.18 -5.17
N LEU A 32 -2.17 6.38 -5.55
CA LEU A 32 -1.79 6.19 -6.95
C LEU A 32 -2.94 5.57 -7.77
N LEU A 33 -3.63 4.57 -7.21
CA LEU A 33 -4.64 3.80 -7.95
C LEU A 33 -5.94 4.57 -8.16
N LEU A 34 -6.27 5.54 -7.30
CA LEU A 34 -7.44 6.41 -7.47
C LEU A 34 -7.41 7.21 -8.79
N GLY A 35 -6.22 7.43 -9.36
CA GLY A 35 -6.05 8.12 -10.65
C GLY A 35 -6.39 7.29 -11.89
N TYR A 36 -6.79 6.02 -11.75
CA TYR A 36 -6.95 5.10 -12.87
C TYR A 36 -8.31 4.38 -12.89
N GLY A 37 -8.80 4.09 -14.10
CA GLY A 37 -9.99 3.23 -14.27
C GLY A 37 -9.76 1.80 -13.78
N TYR A 38 -10.84 1.12 -13.40
CA TYR A 38 -10.83 -0.18 -12.69
C TYR A 38 -9.84 -1.22 -13.25
N ASN A 39 -9.84 -1.47 -14.56
CA ASN A 39 -8.97 -2.49 -15.15
C ASN A 39 -7.48 -2.14 -15.01
N THR A 40 -7.14 -0.87 -15.17
CA THR A 40 -5.77 -0.38 -14.98
C THR A 40 -5.39 -0.42 -13.52
N ALA A 41 -6.27 0.06 -12.64
CA ALA A 41 -6.06 0.03 -11.20
C ALA A 41 -5.84 -1.40 -10.68
N ARG A 42 -6.66 -2.36 -11.12
CA ARG A 42 -6.52 -3.79 -10.79
C ARG A 42 -5.17 -4.35 -11.24
N ALA A 43 -4.74 -4.04 -12.47
CA ALA A 43 -3.46 -4.51 -12.99
C ALA A 43 -2.28 -3.91 -12.21
N TYR A 44 -2.35 -2.62 -11.90
CA TYR A 44 -1.31 -1.91 -11.15
C TYR A 44 -1.24 -2.38 -9.70
N TRP A 45 -2.39 -2.63 -9.08
CA TRP A 45 -2.47 -3.20 -7.74
C TRP A 45 -1.72 -4.53 -7.66
N ALA A 46 -1.99 -5.45 -8.60
CA ALA A 46 -1.31 -6.76 -8.65
C ALA A 46 0.20 -6.62 -8.89
N ASP A 47 0.60 -5.70 -9.77
CA ASP A 47 2.01 -5.42 -10.06
C ASP A 47 2.76 -4.89 -8.82
N LEU A 48 2.11 -4.04 -8.01
CA LEU A 48 2.66 -3.49 -6.76
C LEU A 48 2.62 -4.49 -5.61
N GLN A 49 1.59 -5.34 -5.55
CA GLN A 49 1.49 -6.42 -4.58
C GLN A 49 2.63 -7.44 -4.74
N ASP A 50 2.92 -7.85 -5.98
CA ASP A 50 4.06 -8.75 -6.27
C ASP A 50 5.41 -8.16 -5.83
N TRP A 51 5.57 -6.83 -5.95
CA TRP A 51 6.75 -6.11 -5.51
C TRP A 51 6.87 -6.08 -3.98
N PHE A 52 5.76 -5.74 -3.30
CA PHE A 52 5.66 -5.74 -1.85
C PHE A 52 6.04 -7.11 -1.28
N GLU A 53 5.43 -8.18 -1.78
CA GLU A 53 5.70 -9.54 -1.33
C GLU A 53 7.17 -9.92 -1.56
N TRP A 54 7.74 -9.57 -2.71
CA TRP A 54 9.14 -9.84 -3.02
C TRP A 54 10.11 -9.15 -2.06
N ALA A 55 9.83 -7.89 -1.71
CA ALA A 55 10.65 -7.08 -0.82
C ALA A 55 10.54 -7.56 0.63
N VAL A 56 9.31 -7.76 1.12
CA VAL A 56 9.03 -8.24 2.48
C VAL A 56 9.61 -9.64 2.70
N SER A 57 9.52 -10.54 1.72
CA SER A 57 10.10 -11.88 1.84
C SER A 57 11.64 -11.88 1.91
N ARG A 58 12.29 -10.72 1.72
CA ARG A 58 13.74 -10.53 1.75
C ARG A 58 14.16 -9.53 2.83
N ASP A 59 13.23 -9.17 3.72
CA ASP A 59 13.43 -8.18 4.78
C ASP A 59 13.97 -6.85 4.26
N LYS A 60 13.38 -6.36 3.16
CA LYS A 60 13.75 -5.08 2.55
C LYS A 60 12.68 -4.03 2.79
N ASP A 61 13.11 -2.79 2.90
CA ASP A 61 12.21 -1.63 2.86
C ASP A 61 11.61 -1.49 1.45
N VAL A 62 10.29 -1.59 1.34
CA VAL A 62 9.54 -1.60 0.08
C VAL A 62 9.62 -0.25 -0.65
N LEU A 63 9.77 0.85 0.09
CA LEU A 63 9.82 2.22 -0.43
C LEU A 63 11.26 2.71 -0.65
N ALA A 64 12.26 2.07 -0.02
CA ALA A 64 13.67 2.47 -0.10
C ALA A 64 14.58 1.42 -0.78
N LEU A 65 14.08 0.72 -1.81
CA LEU A 65 14.88 -0.29 -2.53
C LEU A 65 16.01 0.33 -3.35
N THR A 66 17.19 -0.29 -3.24
CA THR A 66 18.39 0.11 -3.98
C THR A 66 18.27 -0.18 -5.47
N GLU A 67 19.12 0.42 -6.30
CA GLU A 67 19.21 0.09 -7.74
C GLU A 67 19.58 -1.40 -7.97
N GLN A 68 20.37 -1.97 -7.06
CA GLN A 68 20.68 -3.39 -7.09
C GLN A 68 19.43 -4.24 -6.84
N ASP A 69 18.60 -3.87 -5.87
CA ASP A 69 17.35 -4.57 -5.58
C ASP A 69 16.38 -4.52 -6.76
N LYS A 70 16.22 -3.34 -7.37
CA LYS A 70 15.43 -3.17 -8.60
C LYS A 70 15.95 -4.09 -9.69
N THR A 71 17.27 -4.16 -9.89
CA THR A 71 17.89 -5.05 -10.89
C THR A 71 17.60 -6.53 -10.60
N GLN A 72 17.70 -6.96 -9.35
CA GLN A 72 17.38 -8.34 -8.93
C GLN A 72 15.91 -8.69 -9.17
N TYR A 73 15.00 -7.78 -8.85
CA TYR A 73 13.58 -7.98 -9.11
C TYR A 73 13.30 -8.12 -10.62
N ILE A 74 13.88 -7.25 -11.45
CA ILE A 74 13.73 -7.36 -12.91
C ILE A 74 14.31 -8.67 -13.45
N ALA A 75 15.46 -9.12 -12.93
CA ALA A 75 16.02 -10.43 -13.27
C ALA A 75 15.06 -11.57 -12.88
N LEU A 76 14.40 -11.48 -11.72
CA LEU A 76 13.38 -12.45 -11.31
C LEU A 76 12.19 -12.46 -12.28
N LEU A 77 11.67 -11.29 -12.69
CA LEU A 77 10.55 -11.22 -13.63
C LEU A 77 10.88 -11.91 -14.96
N ARG A 78 12.10 -11.68 -15.47
CA ARG A 78 12.59 -12.33 -16.69
C ARG A 78 12.70 -13.85 -16.52
N ARG A 79 13.21 -14.32 -15.38
CA ARG A 79 13.29 -15.77 -15.07
C ARG A 79 11.91 -16.43 -14.99
N ARG A 80 10.90 -15.69 -14.53
CA ARG A 80 9.49 -16.12 -14.51
C ARG A 80 8.80 -16.06 -15.89
N ARG A 81 9.53 -15.68 -16.95
CA ARG A 81 9.04 -15.57 -18.33
C ARG A 81 7.85 -14.62 -18.50
N TYR A 82 7.78 -13.56 -17.69
CA TYR A 82 6.85 -12.47 -17.98
C TYR A 82 7.20 -11.80 -19.31
N SER A 83 6.19 -11.34 -20.04
CA SER A 83 6.40 -10.60 -21.29
C SER A 83 7.12 -9.28 -21.03
N GLU A 84 7.85 -8.77 -22.04
CA GLU A 84 8.51 -7.46 -21.97
C GLU A 84 7.52 -6.33 -21.69
N HIS A 85 6.27 -6.45 -22.18
CA HIS A 85 5.21 -5.50 -21.86
C HIS A 85 4.90 -5.49 -20.35
N THR A 86 4.73 -6.66 -19.73
CA THR A 86 4.49 -6.78 -18.28
C THR A 86 5.68 -6.24 -17.47
N VAL A 87 6.92 -6.58 -17.86
CA VAL A 87 8.13 -6.07 -17.20
C VAL A 87 8.20 -4.54 -17.28
N ARG A 88 7.94 -3.96 -18.45
CA ARG A 88 7.92 -2.51 -18.64
C ARG A 88 6.83 -1.85 -17.79
N ARG A 89 5.61 -2.39 -17.80
CA ARG A 89 4.50 -1.87 -16.99
C ARG A 89 4.86 -1.87 -15.51
N ARG A 90 5.39 -2.97 -14.98
CA ARG A 90 5.86 -3.06 -13.58
C ARG A 90 6.88 -1.98 -13.24
N ARG A 91 7.88 -1.75 -14.11
CA ARG A 91 8.87 -0.68 -13.90
C ARG A 91 8.24 0.70 -13.86
N VAL A 92 7.30 0.97 -14.76
CA VAL A 92 6.57 2.25 -14.79
C VAL A 92 5.77 2.45 -13.51
N VAL A 93 4.95 1.47 -13.12
CA VAL A 93 4.09 1.58 -11.92
C VAL A 93 4.92 1.74 -10.65
N LEU A 94 6.04 1.02 -10.51
CA LEU A 94 6.97 1.23 -9.41
C LEU A 94 7.56 2.64 -9.40
N SER A 95 7.92 3.16 -10.56
CA SER A 95 8.45 4.53 -10.67
C SER A 95 7.39 5.57 -10.29
N LEU A 96 6.12 5.32 -10.61
CA LEU A 96 5.01 6.16 -10.20
C LEU A 96 4.82 6.11 -8.69
N LEU A 97 4.76 4.91 -8.09
CA LEU A 97 4.61 4.74 -6.65
C LEU A 97 5.71 5.49 -5.87
N LEU A 98 6.97 5.37 -6.29
CA LEU A 98 8.09 6.01 -5.60
C LEU A 98 8.09 7.55 -5.77
N ARG A 99 7.40 8.07 -6.79
CA ARG A 99 7.19 9.52 -6.98
C ARG A 99 6.00 10.05 -6.19
N HIS A 100 5.00 9.20 -5.92
CA HIS A 100 3.95 9.53 -4.96
C HIS A 100 4.57 9.55 -3.56
N GLY A 101 4.82 10.75 -3.06
CA GLY A 101 5.15 10.98 -1.66
C GLY A 101 3.97 10.60 -0.75
N PRO A 102 4.17 10.61 0.58
CA PRO A 102 3.06 10.46 1.52
C PRO A 102 2.00 11.53 1.22
N ASP A 103 0.72 11.14 1.26
CA ASP A 103 -0.37 12.09 1.07
C ASP A 103 -0.33 13.12 2.22
N PRO A 104 -0.19 14.43 1.95
CA PRO A 104 -0.18 15.44 3.01
C PRO A 104 -1.49 15.47 3.82
N SER A 105 -2.59 14.92 3.29
CA SER A 105 -3.89 14.87 3.94
C SER A 105 -3.92 14.03 5.23
N ASP A 106 -3.10 12.97 5.31
CA ASP A 106 -3.08 12.07 6.49
C ASP A 106 -2.32 12.68 7.69
N SER A 107 -1.47 13.69 7.44
CA SER A 107 -0.74 14.38 8.51
C SER A 107 -1.60 15.34 9.35
N ILE A 108 -2.83 15.61 8.92
CA ILE A 108 -3.75 16.56 9.60
C ILE A 108 -4.51 15.90 10.76
N LEU A 109 -4.63 14.56 10.76
CA LEU A 109 -5.43 13.85 11.78
C LEU A 109 -4.70 13.67 13.12
N ASP A 110 -3.37 13.76 13.17
CA ASP A 110 -2.61 13.68 14.42
C ASP A 110 -2.59 15.02 15.18
N ASP A 111 -2.64 16.16 14.47
CA ASP A 111 -2.56 17.50 15.09
C ASP A 111 -3.85 17.90 15.83
N ASP A 112 -5.02 17.43 15.38
CA ASP A 112 -6.29 17.76 16.03
C ASP A 112 -6.50 17.00 17.36
N GLN A 113 -5.99 15.77 17.49
CA GLN A 113 -6.04 15.03 18.75
C GLN A 113 -5.11 15.63 19.83
N ASP A 114 -4.01 16.25 19.42
CA ASP A 114 -3.08 16.91 20.35
C ASP A 114 -3.59 18.31 20.78
N ARG A 115 -4.38 18.97 19.93
CA ARG A 115 -5.09 20.22 20.27
C ARG A 115 -6.22 20.01 21.27
N GLU A 116 -6.99 18.93 21.16
CA GLU A 116 -8.03 18.60 22.15
C GLU A 116 -7.44 18.27 23.53
N ARG A 117 -6.34 17.50 23.59
CA ARG A 117 -5.65 17.20 24.87
C ARG A 117 -5.11 18.44 25.58
N ARG A 118 -4.66 19.46 24.84
CA ARG A 118 -4.20 20.74 25.42
C ARG A 118 -5.33 21.64 25.90
N ARG A 119 -6.57 21.41 25.45
CA ARG A 119 -7.74 22.18 25.87
C ARG A 119 -8.30 21.70 27.21
N ASP A 120 -8.33 20.38 27.43
CA ASP A 120 -8.89 19.78 28.65
C ASP A 120 -7.95 19.83 29.86
N GLY A 121 -6.64 20.06 29.65
CA GLY A 121 -5.65 20.18 30.73
C GLY A 121 -5.59 21.54 31.44
N ARG A 122 -6.40 22.53 31.04
CA ARG A 122 -6.33 23.91 31.55
C ARG A 122 -7.59 24.34 32.32
N GLN A 123 -8.22 23.41 33.03
CA GLN A 123 -9.39 23.72 33.86
C GLN A 123 -9.36 23.00 35.21
N LEU A 124 -8.22 23.06 35.92
CA LEU A 124 -8.10 22.74 37.35
C LEU A 124 -6.99 23.60 37.97
N ASP A 125 -7.19 24.92 38.03
CA ASP A 125 -6.58 25.77 39.06
C ASP A 125 -7.20 27.16 38.99
N SER A 126 -8.27 27.37 39.75
CA SER A 126 -8.75 28.66 40.29
C SER A 126 -9.91 28.42 41.24
#